data_AF-A0A973URW7-F1
#
_entry.id   AF-A0A973URW7-F1
#
_cell.length_a   1.000
_cell.length_b   1.000
_cell.length_c   1.000
_cell.angle_alpha   90.00
_cell.angle_beta   90.00
_cell.angle_gamma   90.00
#
_symmetry.space_group_name_H-M   'P 1'
#
loop_
_entity.id
_entity.type
_entity.pdbx_description
1 polymer ?
#
loop_
_entity_poly.entity_id
_entity_poly.type
_entity_poly.pdbx_seq_one_letter_code
_entity_poly.pdbx_strand_id
1 'polypeptide(L)'
;MSNTTDKAAPAAGEEDLDAAGSQLSTAPAEDAPNLPSLGVIGWARWFWRQLTSMRVALLLLLLLSLGAIPGSLIPQTGIDETKVAEFSKTHETLAPIYDKLGLFHVYSSVWFSAIYILLFVSLIGCIVPRTWQFVGQLRGRPPGAPRRLTRLPAYTTWRTEAEPEQVREAALALLKK
;
A
#
# COMPACT_ATOMS: atom_id res chain seq x y z
N MET A 1 23.06 -86.10 3.03
CA MET A 1 22.19 -85.11 2.37
C MET A 1 22.35 -83.80 3.14
N SER A 2 23.12 -82.88 2.56
CA SER A 2 23.38 -81.55 3.09
C SER A 2 22.23 -80.60 2.73
N ASN A 3 21.85 -79.72 3.66
CA ASN A 3 21.74 -78.28 3.42
C ASN A 3 21.48 -77.54 4.74
N THR A 4 22.57 -76.94 5.24
CA THR A 4 22.72 -75.58 5.77
C THR A 4 21.59 -74.98 6.59
N THR A 5 21.79 -75.02 7.92
CA THR A 5 21.31 -73.99 8.84
C THR A 5 22.21 -72.77 8.70
N ASP A 6 21.66 -71.59 8.40
CA ASP A 6 22.07 -70.34 9.07
C ASP A 6 21.05 -69.23 8.80
N LYS A 7 20.35 -68.87 9.86
CA LYS A 7 19.40 -67.76 9.92
C LYS A 7 20.19 -66.50 10.28
N ALA A 8 20.70 -65.80 9.27
CA ALA A 8 21.35 -64.50 9.45
C ALA A 8 20.28 -63.41 9.67
N ALA A 9 20.34 -62.74 10.83
CA ALA A 9 19.60 -61.53 11.13
C ALA A 9 20.34 -60.30 10.58
N PRO A 10 19.64 -59.36 9.93
CA PRO A 10 19.99 -57.96 10.10
C PRO A 10 18.73 -57.05 10.16
N ALA A 11 18.63 -56.18 11.16
CA ALA A 11 17.69 -55.04 11.16
C ALA A 11 17.87 -54.07 12.35
N ALA A 12 18.61 -54.43 13.40
CA ALA A 12 18.73 -53.55 14.58
C ALA A 12 19.77 -52.44 14.41
N GLY A 13 20.74 -52.59 13.49
CA GLY A 13 21.85 -51.65 13.36
C GLY A 13 21.58 -50.45 12.45
N GLU A 14 20.65 -50.55 11.50
CA GLU A 14 20.39 -49.46 10.53
C GLU A 14 19.53 -48.35 11.14
N GLU A 15 18.51 -48.70 11.95
CA GLU A 15 17.66 -47.71 12.65
C GLU A 15 18.46 -46.86 13.66
N ASP A 16 19.41 -47.47 14.38
CA ASP A 16 20.24 -46.76 15.35
C ASP A 16 21.22 -45.77 14.68
N LEU A 17 21.71 -46.10 13.47
CA LEU A 17 22.60 -45.24 12.70
C LEU A 17 21.85 -44.06 12.06
N ASP A 18 20.64 -44.28 11.56
CA ASP A 18 19.75 -43.22 11.07
C ASP A 18 19.30 -42.30 12.22
N ALA A 19 18.99 -42.85 13.40
CA ALA A 19 18.68 -42.07 14.59
C ALA A 19 19.88 -41.21 15.05
N ALA A 20 21.10 -41.76 15.02
CA ALA A 20 22.33 -41.01 15.31
C ALA A 20 22.60 -39.91 14.25
N GLY A 21 22.31 -40.18 12.98
CA GLY A 21 22.40 -39.20 11.89
C GLY A 21 21.44 -38.02 12.05
N SER A 22 20.23 -38.27 12.57
CA SER A 22 19.24 -37.22 12.85
C SER A 22 19.68 -36.22 13.94
N GLN A 23 20.42 -36.70 14.95
CA GLN A 23 20.94 -35.89 16.06
C GLN A 23 22.18 -35.07 15.69
N LEU A 24 22.86 -35.42 14.59
CA LEU A 24 24.02 -34.72 14.04
C LEU A 24 23.65 -33.77 12.88
N SER A 25 22.37 -33.69 12.54
CA SER A 25 21.88 -32.81 11.48
C SER A 25 21.86 -31.36 11.94
N THR A 26 22.81 -30.56 11.46
CA THR A 26 22.82 -29.09 11.59
C THR A 26 21.81 -28.42 10.64
N ALA A 27 20.96 -29.20 9.95
CA ALA A 27 19.88 -28.63 9.16
C ALA A 27 18.93 -27.88 10.10
N PRO A 28 18.62 -26.60 9.83
CA PRO A 28 17.62 -25.87 10.60
C PRO A 28 16.34 -26.70 10.59
N ALA A 29 15.77 -26.99 11.77
CA ALA A 29 14.46 -27.59 11.84
C ALA A 29 13.49 -26.68 11.06
N GLU A 30 12.82 -27.23 10.05
CA GLU A 30 11.77 -26.52 9.33
C GLU A 30 10.57 -26.39 10.27
N ASP A 31 10.63 -25.43 11.19
CA ASP A 31 9.48 -25.00 11.96
C ASP A 31 8.40 -24.59 10.96
N ALA A 32 7.28 -25.33 10.98
CA ALA A 32 6.13 -25.03 10.14
C ALA A 32 5.79 -23.53 10.29
N PRO A 33 5.68 -22.76 9.19
CA PRO A 33 5.52 -21.32 9.28
C PRO A 33 4.26 -21.01 10.07
N ASN A 34 4.43 -20.39 11.25
CA ASN A 34 3.34 -19.91 12.07
C ASN A 34 2.74 -18.68 11.39
N LEU A 35 1.86 -18.93 10.41
CA LEU A 35 1.12 -17.89 9.72
C LEU A 35 -0.02 -17.43 10.63
N PRO A 36 -0.01 -16.17 11.10
CA PRO A 36 -1.07 -15.69 11.97
C PRO A 36 -2.41 -15.77 11.21
N SER A 37 -3.35 -16.54 11.74
CA SER A 37 -4.70 -16.61 11.20
C SER A 37 -5.33 -15.22 11.32
N LEU A 38 -5.67 -14.60 10.21
CA LEU A 38 -6.39 -13.33 10.20
C LEU A 38 -7.81 -13.58 10.71
N GLY A 39 -8.06 -13.32 11.99
CA GLY A 39 -9.41 -13.20 12.51
C GLY A 39 -10.16 -12.05 11.82
N VAL A 40 -11.47 -11.94 12.05
CA VAL A 40 -12.36 -10.94 11.40
C VAL A 40 -11.81 -9.52 11.51
N ILE A 41 -11.26 -9.15 12.68
CA ILE A 41 -10.65 -7.83 12.92
C ILE A 41 -9.38 -7.63 12.09
N GLY A 42 -8.57 -8.70 11.95
CA GLY A 42 -7.39 -8.71 11.10
C GLY A 42 -7.74 -8.48 9.63
N TRP A 43 -8.79 -9.15 9.15
CA TRP A 43 -9.30 -8.98 7.79
C TRP A 43 -9.83 -7.57 7.54
N ALA A 44 -10.65 -7.03 8.45
CA ALA A 44 -11.16 -5.66 8.35
C ALA A 44 -10.04 -4.61 8.32
N ARG A 45 -9.02 -4.76 9.19
CA ARG A 45 -7.86 -3.87 9.22
C ARG A 45 -6.99 -4.00 7.97
N TRP A 46 -6.83 -5.21 7.44
CA TRP A 46 -6.12 -5.46 6.19
C TRP A 46 -6.85 -4.81 5.02
N PHE A 47 -8.17 -5.01 4.92
CA PHE A 47 -9.01 -4.40 3.90
C PHE A 47 -8.95 -2.87 3.96
N TRP A 48 -9.04 -2.29 5.17
CA TRP A 48 -8.88 -0.86 5.38
C TRP A 48 -7.51 -0.35 4.91
N ARG A 49 -6.42 -1.03 5.26
CA ARG A 49 -5.07 -0.67 4.79
C ARG A 49 -4.96 -0.75 3.27
N GLN A 50 -5.59 -1.74 2.64
CA GLN A 50 -5.61 -1.88 1.19
C GLN A 50 -6.33 -0.69 0.54
N LEU A 51 -7.52 -0.33 1.07
CA LEU A 51 -8.34 0.78 0.58
C LEU A 51 -7.64 2.14 0.70
N THR A 52 -6.88 2.36 1.77
CA THR A 52 -6.11 3.62 2.01
C THR A 52 -4.77 3.72 1.25
N SER A 53 -4.41 2.73 0.43
CA SER A 53 -3.15 2.76 -0.32
C SER A 53 -3.22 3.69 -1.55
N MET A 54 -2.14 4.45 -1.81
CA MET A 54 -2.03 5.30 -3.01
C MET A 54 -2.21 4.51 -4.31
N ARG A 55 -1.74 3.25 -4.33
CA ARG A 55 -1.88 2.36 -5.49
C ARG A 55 -3.34 2.08 -5.81
N VAL A 56 -4.15 1.77 -4.80
CA VAL A 56 -5.60 1.52 -4.99
C VAL A 56 -6.31 2.78 -5.49
N ALA A 57 -5.96 3.96 -4.97
CA ALA A 57 -6.51 5.22 -5.46
C ALA A 57 -6.22 5.41 -6.97
N LEU A 58 -4.99 5.18 -7.42
CA LEU A 58 -4.63 5.30 -8.84
C LEU A 58 -5.37 4.28 -9.73
N LEU A 59 -5.51 3.04 -9.26
CA LEU A 59 -6.29 2.01 -9.97
C LEU A 59 -7.78 2.38 -10.05
N LEU A 60 -8.36 2.90 -8.97
CA LEU A 60 -9.75 3.37 -8.96
C LEU A 60 -9.96 4.57 -9.87
N LEU A 61 -8.99 5.49 -9.96
CA LEU A 61 -9.03 6.60 -10.91
C LEU A 61 -9.01 6.09 -12.36
N LEU A 62 -8.13 5.13 -12.66
CA LEU A 62 -8.08 4.49 -13.99
C LEU A 62 -9.40 3.81 -14.32
N LEU A 63 -9.96 3.06 -13.36
CA LEU A 63 -11.20 2.31 -13.56
C LEU A 63 -12.41 3.24 -13.70
N LEU A 64 -12.47 4.33 -12.93
CA LEU A 64 -13.46 5.39 -13.10
C LEU A 64 -13.35 6.03 -14.49
N SER A 65 -12.13 6.33 -14.95
CA SER A 65 -11.88 6.89 -16.27
C SER A 65 -12.35 5.95 -17.38
N LEU A 66 -12.05 4.65 -17.28
CA LEU A 66 -12.52 3.64 -18.23
C LEU A 66 -14.05 3.52 -18.21
N GLY A 67 -14.66 3.57 -17.03
CA GLY A 67 -16.11 3.54 -16.86
C GLY A 67 -16.83 4.77 -17.41
N ALA A 68 -16.17 5.92 -17.49
CA ALA A 68 -16.73 7.15 -18.05
C ALA A 68 -16.79 7.17 -19.59
N ILE A 69 -15.96 6.37 -20.27
CA ILE A 69 -15.89 6.33 -21.75
C ILE A 69 -17.21 5.87 -22.38
N PRO A 70 -17.85 4.76 -21.93
CA PRO A 70 -19.17 4.38 -22.44
C PRO A 70 -20.22 5.49 -22.25
N GLY A 71 -20.16 6.22 -21.13
CA GLY A 71 -21.09 7.30 -20.82
C GLY A 71 -21.05 8.48 -21.80
N SER A 72 -19.92 8.71 -22.46
CA SER A 72 -19.76 9.77 -23.46
C SER A 72 -20.04 9.31 -24.90
N LEU A 73 -20.00 8.00 -25.18
CA LEU A 73 -20.19 7.43 -26.52
C LEU A 73 -21.60 6.90 -26.75
N ILE A 74 -22.26 6.38 -25.71
CA ILE A 74 -23.57 5.72 -25.79
C ILE A 74 -24.66 6.73 -25.37
N PRO A 75 -25.82 6.78 -26.06
CA PRO A 75 -26.94 7.62 -25.66
C PRO A 75 -27.31 7.41 -24.18
N GLN A 76 -27.46 8.49 -23.42
CA GLN A 76 -27.80 8.42 -22.00
C GLN A 76 -29.26 8.81 -21.78
N THR A 77 -30.01 8.03 -21.01
CA THR A 77 -31.44 8.30 -20.69
C THR A 77 -31.62 9.63 -19.97
N GLY A 78 -30.64 10.03 -19.14
CA GLY A 78 -30.65 11.33 -18.46
C GLY A 78 -30.44 12.55 -19.37
N ILE A 79 -30.06 12.36 -20.64
CA ILE A 79 -29.84 13.43 -21.62
C ILE A 79 -30.94 13.42 -22.68
N ASP A 80 -31.20 12.27 -23.29
CA ASP A 80 -32.20 12.11 -24.36
C ASP A 80 -32.77 10.69 -24.38
N GLU A 81 -33.93 10.52 -23.77
CA GLU A 81 -34.64 9.25 -23.69
C GLU A 81 -35.12 8.76 -25.07
N THR A 82 -35.42 9.68 -25.99
CA THR A 82 -35.90 9.32 -27.34
C THR A 82 -34.81 8.64 -28.16
N LYS A 83 -33.57 9.13 -28.08
CA LYS A 83 -32.41 8.50 -28.73
C LYS A 83 -32.10 7.13 -28.15
N VAL A 84 -32.26 6.94 -26.84
CA VAL A 84 -32.09 5.62 -26.21
C VAL A 84 -33.16 4.65 -26.70
N ALA A 85 -34.42 5.09 -26.79
CA ALA A 85 -35.52 4.27 -27.29
C ALA A 85 -35.32 3.90 -28.77
N GLU A 86 -34.86 4.84 -29.61
CA GLU A 86 -34.52 4.58 -31.01
C GLU A 86 -33.34 3.62 -31.15
N PHE A 87 -32.28 3.82 -30.38
CA PHE A 87 -31.12 2.93 -30.34
C PHE A 87 -31.53 1.51 -29.94
N SER A 88 -32.40 1.39 -28.94
CA SER A 88 -32.89 0.12 -28.43
C SER A 88 -33.74 -0.64 -29.45
N LYS A 89 -34.58 0.08 -30.20
CA LYS A 89 -35.35 -0.48 -31.32
C LYS A 89 -34.46 -0.90 -32.49
N THR A 90 -33.39 -0.16 -32.75
CA THR A 90 -32.47 -0.44 -33.86
C THR A 90 -31.52 -1.61 -33.56
N HIS A 91 -31.18 -1.83 -32.28
CA HIS A 91 -30.21 -2.85 -31.85
C HIS A 91 -30.82 -3.84 -30.85
N GLU A 92 -31.67 -4.73 -31.35
CA GLU A 92 -32.45 -5.68 -30.54
C GLU A 92 -31.59 -6.66 -29.71
N THR A 93 -30.36 -6.96 -30.15
CA THR A 93 -29.42 -7.85 -29.44
C THR A 93 -28.49 -7.14 -28.46
N LEU A 94 -28.03 -5.93 -28.78
CA LEU A 94 -27.07 -5.17 -27.96
C LEU A 94 -27.77 -4.37 -26.85
N ALA A 95 -28.96 -3.85 -27.12
CA ALA A 95 -29.73 -3.06 -26.16
C ALA A 95 -29.96 -3.76 -24.81
N PRO A 96 -30.42 -5.03 -24.74
CA PRO A 96 -30.60 -5.69 -23.44
C PRO A 96 -29.29 -5.94 -22.69
N ILE A 97 -28.16 -6.06 -23.40
CA ILE A 97 -26.83 -6.19 -22.77
C ILE A 97 -26.44 -4.85 -22.16
N TYR A 98 -26.59 -3.76 -22.93
CA TYR A 98 -26.25 -2.41 -22.47
C TYR A 98 -27.11 -1.99 -21.29
N ASP A 99 -28.40 -2.33 -21.30
CA ASP A 99 -29.31 -2.06 -20.19
C ASP A 99 -28.93 -2.84 -18.93
N LYS A 100 -28.62 -4.14 -19.05
CA LYS A 100 -28.13 -4.96 -17.91
C LYS A 100 -26.81 -4.49 -17.32
N LEU A 101 -25.91 -3.99 -18.16
CA LEU A 101 -24.65 -3.38 -17.72
C LEU A 101 -24.85 -1.93 -17.23
N GLY A 102 -26.03 -1.33 -17.39
CA GLY A 102 -26.32 0.05 -17.03
C GLY A 102 -25.61 1.09 -17.90
N LEU A 103 -25.31 0.78 -19.16
CA LEU A 103 -24.59 1.65 -20.10
C LEU A 103 -25.43 2.80 -20.66
N PHE A 104 -26.77 2.70 -20.63
CA PHE A 104 -27.66 3.82 -20.98
C PHE A 104 -27.83 4.82 -19.82
N HIS A 105 -27.35 4.46 -18.64
CA HIS A 105 -27.51 5.25 -17.41
C HIS A 105 -26.25 5.09 -16.53
N VAL A 106 -25.08 5.27 -17.15
CA VAL A 106 -23.76 5.00 -16.53
C VAL A 106 -23.60 5.76 -15.23
N TYR A 107 -23.93 7.05 -15.23
CA TYR A 107 -23.70 7.94 -14.08
C TYR A 107 -24.60 7.64 -12.87
N SER A 108 -25.76 7.02 -13.09
CA SER A 108 -26.67 6.56 -12.02
C SER A 108 -26.57 5.06 -11.76
N SER A 109 -25.68 4.35 -12.47
CA SER A 109 -25.51 2.91 -12.30
C SER A 109 -24.87 2.57 -10.96
N VAL A 110 -25.26 1.42 -10.39
CA VAL A 110 -24.75 0.95 -9.09
C VAL A 110 -23.24 0.70 -9.14
N TRP A 111 -22.74 0.12 -10.23
CA TRP A 111 -21.31 -0.20 -10.37
C TRP A 111 -20.46 1.06 -10.49
N PHE A 112 -20.88 2.06 -11.27
CA PHE A 112 -20.15 3.33 -11.39
C PHE A 112 -20.13 4.10 -10.06
N SER A 113 -21.27 4.15 -9.38
CA SER A 113 -21.40 4.78 -8.06
C SER A 113 -20.53 4.08 -7.02
N ALA A 114 -20.44 2.74 -7.05
CA ALA A 114 -19.55 2.00 -6.17
C ALA A 114 -18.08 2.41 -6.37
N ILE A 115 -17.62 2.50 -7.62
CA ILE A 115 -16.24 2.92 -7.94
C ILE A 115 -15.98 4.34 -7.44
N TYR A 116 -16.91 5.27 -7.69
CA TYR A 116 -16.82 6.65 -7.22
C TYR A 116 -16.71 6.73 -5.69
N ILE A 117 -17.58 6.02 -4.96
CA ILE A 117 -17.55 6.01 -3.50
C ILE A 117 -16.25 5.38 -2.98
N LEU A 118 -15.83 4.24 -3.54
CA LEU A 118 -14.56 3.61 -3.18
C LEU A 118 -13.37 4.55 -3.42
N LEU A 119 -13.38 5.29 -4.53
CA LEU A 119 -12.36 6.28 -4.85
C LEU A 119 -12.32 7.39 -3.80
N PHE A 120 -13.48 7.94 -3.42
CA PHE A 120 -13.57 8.98 -2.41
C PHE A 120 -13.06 8.51 -1.05
N VAL A 121 -13.48 7.32 -0.61
CA VAL A 121 -13.01 6.74 0.64
C VAL A 121 -11.49 6.50 0.61
N SER A 122 -10.96 6.01 -0.52
CA SER A 122 -9.52 5.79 -0.71
C SER A 122 -8.73 7.11 -0.68
N LEU A 123 -9.23 8.14 -1.35
CA LEU A 123 -8.63 9.49 -1.37
C LEU A 123 -8.59 10.10 0.03
N ILE A 124 -9.71 10.09 0.76
CA ILE A 124 -9.79 10.60 2.13
C ILE A 124 -8.83 9.81 3.02
N GLY A 125 -8.83 8.48 2.88
CA GLY A 125 -7.98 7.58 3.65
C GLY A 125 -6.48 7.80 3.45
N CYS A 126 -6.03 8.22 2.25
CA CYS A 126 -4.62 8.50 2.00
C CYS A 126 -4.22 9.96 2.30
N ILE A 127 -5.12 10.93 2.11
CA ILE A 127 -4.82 12.36 2.32
C ILE A 127 -4.80 12.75 3.79
N VAL A 128 -5.71 12.22 4.62
CA VAL A 128 -5.83 12.61 6.03
C VAL A 128 -4.56 12.27 6.84
N PRO A 129 -4.03 11.03 6.82
CA PRO A 129 -2.83 10.68 7.59
C PRO A 129 -1.60 11.44 7.10
N ARG A 130 -1.49 11.64 5.79
CA ARG A 130 -0.39 12.37 5.16
C ARG A 130 -0.40 13.85 5.56
N THR A 131 -1.56 14.49 5.50
CA THR A 131 -1.72 15.89 5.92
C THR A 131 -1.37 16.06 7.39
N TRP A 132 -1.74 15.12 8.25
CA TRP A 132 -1.38 15.16 9.66
C TRP A 132 0.14 15.13 9.89
N GLN A 133 0.86 14.27 9.17
CA GLN A 133 2.32 14.21 9.23
C GLN A 133 2.96 15.54 8.81
N PHE A 134 2.49 16.12 7.70
CA PHE A 134 2.98 17.42 7.23
C PHE A 134 2.69 18.54 8.23
N VAL A 135 1.47 18.59 8.79
CA VAL A 135 1.12 19.55 9.83
C VAL A 135 2.03 19.39 11.06
N GLY A 136 2.37 18.16 11.43
CA GLY A 136 3.33 17.87 12.50
C GLY A 136 4.74 18.42 12.20
N GLN A 137 5.20 18.29 10.96
CA GLN A 137 6.50 18.82 10.53
C GLN A 137 6.52 20.34 10.47
N LEU A 138 5.45 20.97 9.94
CA LEU A 138 5.29 22.43 9.90
C LEU A 138 5.21 23.06 11.29
N ARG A 139 4.60 22.35 12.25
CA ARG A 139 4.54 22.77 13.66
C ARG A 139 5.75 22.33 14.48
N GLY A 140 6.66 21.54 13.90
CA GLY A 140 7.85 21.05 14.57
C GLY A 140 8.80 22.19 14.91
N ARG A 141 9.46 22.12 16.06
CA ARG A 141 10.59 23.02 16.33
C ARG A 141 11.72 22.70 15.33
N PRO A 142 12.46 23.71 14.85
CA PRO A 142 13.63 23.47 14.03
C PRO A 142 14.60 22.53 14.78
N PRO A 143 15.28 21.62 14.07
CA PRO A 143 16.24 20.74 14.70
C PRO A 143 17.33 21.57 15.39
N GLY A 144 17.80 21.10 16.54
CA GLY A 144 18.84 21.79 17.31
C GLY A 144 20.12 21.98 16.48
N ALA A 145 20.86 23.05 16.76
CA ALA A 145 22.12 23.32 16.09
C ALA A 145 23.11 22.16 16.29
N PRO A 146 23.81 21.70 15.23
CA PRO A 146 24.75 20.59 15.33
C PRO A 146 25.94 20.96 16.21
N ARG A 147 26.45 19.98 16.98
CA ARG A 147 27.62 20.16 17.87
C ARG A 147 28.90 20.59 17.14
N ARG A 148 28.98 20.34 15.83
CA ARG A 148 30.12 20.71 14.96
C ARG A 148 29.60 21.65 13.89
N LEU A 149 29.77 22.95 14.10
CA LEU A 149 29.33 23.99 13.18
C LEU A 149 29.96 23.85 11.79
N THR A 150 31.18 23.29 11.71
CA THR A 150 31.88 23.00 10.45
C THR A 150 31.15 22.05 9.49
N ARG A 151 30.12 21.32 9.96
CA ARG A 151 29.29 20.47 9.08
C ARG A 151 28.10 21.21 8.48
N LEU A 152 27.84 22.47 8.85
CA LEU A 152 26.78 23.27 8.26
C LEU A 152 27.23 23.81 6.88
N PRO A 153 26.38 23.72 5.84
CA PRO A 153 26.70 24.25 4.51
C PRO A 153 26.99 25.76 4.51
N ALA A 154 26.38 26.50 5.44
CA ALA A 154 26.55 27.95 5.61
C ALA A 154 27.51 28.31 6.75
N TYR A 155 28.43 27.40 7.12
CA TYR A 155 29.47 27.70 8.10
C TYR A 155 30.53 28.63 7.52
N THR A 156 30.90 29.66 8.28
CA THR A 156 31.87 30.65 7.87
C THR A 156 32.60 31.21 9.08
N THR A 157 33.87 31.58 8.89
CA THR A 157 34.75 32.09 9.94
C THR A 157 35.49 33.31 9.42
N TRP A 158 35.59 34.34 10.24
CA TRP A 158 36.38 35.53 9.94
C TRP A 158 37.26 35.88 11.13
N ARG A 159 38.34 36.61 10.86
CA ARG A 159 39.24 37.16 11.89
C ARG A 159 38.93 38.64 12.09
N THR A 160 39.00 39.11 13.32
CA THR A 160 38.75 40.51 13.71
C THR A 160 39.72 40.90 14.81
N GLU A 161 40.01 42.20 14.90
CA GLU A 161 40.83 42.78 15.99
C GLU A 161 40.00 43.14 17.22
N ALA A 162 38.66 43.04 17.14
CA ALA A 162 37.77 43.30 18.26
C ALA A 162 37.91 42.24 19.36
N GLU A 163 37.69 42.66 20.62
CA GLU A 163 37.74 41.78 21.78
C GLU A 163 36.57 40.76 21.74
N PRO A 164 36.76 39.51 22.22
CA PRO A 164 35.74 38.46 22.13
C PRO A 164 34.35 38.83 22.68
N GLU A 165 34.29 39.57 23.79
CA GLU A 165 33.02 40.00 24.38
C GLU A 165 32.28 41.02 23.48
N GLN A 166 33.01 41.92 22.82
CA GLN A 166 32.44 42.90 21.88
C GLN A 166 31.81 42.21 20.66
N VAL A 167 32.46 41.17 20.14
CA VAL A 167 31.95 40.36 19.01
C VAL A 167 30.69 39.59 19.41
N ARG A 168 30.68 39.02 20.62
CA ARG A 168 29.52 38.28 21.15
C ARG A 168 28.31 39.17 21.34
N GLU A 169 28.51 40.36 21.91
CA GLU A 169 27.42 41.33 22.14
C GLU A 169 26.79 41.78 20.82
N ALA A 170 27.61 42.13 19.83
CA ALA A 170 27.15 42.49 18.50
C ALA A 170 26.36 41.34 17.81
N ALA A 171 26.83 40.10 17.94
CA ALA A 171 26.15 38.93 17.38
C ALA A 171 24.78 38.68 18.04
N LEU A 172 24.68 38.81 19.37
CA LEU A 172 23.41 38.66 20.10
C LEU A 172 22.40 39.76 19.74
N ALA A 173 22.87 40.99 19.50
CA ALA A 173 22.01 42.08 19.04
C ALA A 173 21.39 41.81 17.65
N LEU A 174 22.13 41.16 16.75
CA LEU A 174 21.65 40.79 15.42
C LEU A 174 20.70 39.59 15.42
N LEU A 175 20.95 38.58 16.27
CA LEU A 175 20.19 37.31 16.31
C LEU A 175 18.92 37.35 17.17
N LYS A 176 18.71 38.39 17.98
CA LYS A 176 17.49 38.56 18.82
C LYS A 176 16.25 39.00 18.02
N LYS A 177 16.35 39.14 16.71
CA LYS A 177 15.27 39.55 15.79
C LYS A 177 14.62 38.35 15.14
#